data_AF-A0A2G9MLM1-F1
#
_entry.id   AF-A0A2G9MLM1-F1
#
_cell.length_a   1.000
_cell.length_b   1.000
_cell.length_c   1.000
_cell.angle_alpha   90.00
_cell.angle_beta   90.00
_cell.angle_gamma   90.00
#
_symmetry.space_group_name_H-M   'P 1'
#
loop_
_entity.id
_entity.type
_entity.pdbx_description
1 polymer ?
#
loop_
_entity_poly.entity_id
_entity_poly.type
_entity_poly.pdbx_seq_one_letter_code
_entity_poly.pdbx_strand_id
1 'polypeptide(L)'
;MPKKIILYGSSRTVPAFRKTDDILSWIRRGKLRMFVFLNIAEKTMPSDIVELLKQKEGRKSASHYAQVSRAIQELEVLDLIACINPKEKTGRFYKLTKQGMDVRKELKR
;
A
#
# COMPACT_ATOMS: atom_id res chain seq x y z
N MET A 1 20.77 8.05 -8.71
CA MET A 1 19.41 7.44 -8.64
C MET A 1 19.22 6.83 -7.26
N PRO A 2 18.01 6.89 -6.65
CA PRO A 2 17.77 6.24 -5.35
C PRO A 2 18.05 4.74 -5.44
N LYS A 3 18.56 4.15 -4.34
CA LYS A 3 18.70 2.70 -4.23
C LYS A 3 17.34 2.04 -4.49
N LYS A 4 17.32 0.86 -5.09
CA LYS A 4 16.09 0.14 -5.41
C LYS A 4 15.92 -1.03 -4.45
N ILE A 5 14.74 -1.17 -3.88
CA ILE A 5 14.34 -2.31 -3.06
C ILE A 5 13.53 -3.25 -3.94
N ILE A 6 13.92 -4.53 -3.99
CA ILE A 6 13.26 -5.54 -4.80
C ILE A 6 12.00 -6.02 -4.07
N LEU A 7 10.87 -6.08 -4.78
CA LEU A 7 9.66 -6.70 -4.25
C LEU A 7 9.85 -8.23 -4.22
N TYR A 8 9.39 -8.88 -3.16
CA TYR A 8 9.57 -10.32 -2.98
C TYR A 8 9.14 -11.12 -4.23
N GLY A 9 10.04 -11.97 -4.73
CA GLY A 9 9.78 -12.84 -5.87
C GLY A 9 9.50 -12.13 -7.20
N SER A 10 9.87 -10.85 -7.35
CA SER A 10 9.60 -10.04 -8.54
C SER A 10 10.84 -9.35 -9.08
N SER A 11 10.89 -9.10 -10.40
CA SER A 11 11.86 -8.17 -11.02
C SER A 11 11.55 -6.70 -10.74
N ARG A 12 10.42 -6.42 -10.08
CA ARG A 12 9.96 -5.07 -9.78
C ARG A 12 10.68 -4.49 -8.57
N THR A 13 10.81 -3.17 -8.58
CA THR A 13 11.52 -2.44 -7.54
C THR A 13 10.76 -1.22 -7.07
N VAL A 14 10.93 -0.88 -5.80
CA VAL A 14 10.49 0.39 -5.19
C VAL A 14 11.72 1.24 -4.89
N PRO A 15 11.71 2.56 -5.13
CA PRO A 15 12.82 3.41 -4.70
C PRO A 15 12.93 3.41 -3.17
N ALA A 16 14.14 3.26 -2.65
CA ALA A 16 14.45 3.50 -1.25
C ALA A 16 14.46 5.02 -1.02
N PHE A 17 13.52 5.49 -0.22
CA PHE A 17 13.40 6.90 0.13
C PHE A 17 14.23 7.21 1.37
N ARG A 18 14.83 8.41 1.39
CA ARG A 18 15.56 8.92 2.57
C ARG A 18 14.77 9.97 3.34
N LYS A 19 13.88 10.69 2.65
CA LYS A 19 13.09 11.80 3.20
C LYS A 19 11.60 11.49 3.11
N THR A 20 10.84 11.98 4.08
CA THR A 20 9.37 11.87 4.10
C THR A 20 8.72 12.54 2.89
N ASP A 21 9.24 13.69 2.44
CA ASP A 21 8.75 14.41 1.25
C ASP A 21 8.79 13.55 -0.02
N ASP A 22 9.84 12.73 -0.18
CA ASP A 22 9.98 11.84 -1.33
C ASP A 22 8.92 10.74 -1.27
N ILE A 23 8.64 10.21 -0.08
CA ILE A 23 7.59 9.21 0.17
C ILE A 23 6.22 9.81 -0.16
N LEU A 24 5.90 10.99 0.37
CA LEU A 24 4.65 11.70 0.10
C LEU A 24 4.44 11.92 -1.39
N SER A 25 5.45 12.47 -2.06
CA SER A 25 5.42 12.74 -3.49
C SER A 25 5.23 11.45 -4.29
N TRP A 26 5.92 10.38 -3.89
CA TRP A 26 5.79 9.09 -4.53
C TRP A 26 4.39 8.50 -4.35
N ILE A 27 3.80 8.55 -3.15
CA ILE A 27 2.42 8.10 -2.90
C ILE A 27 1.42 8.90 -3.74
N ARG A 28 1.52 10.25 -3.73
CA ARG A 28 0.63 11.15 -4.48
C ARG A 28 0.62 10.87 -5.98
N ARG A 29 1.76 10.49 -6.57
CA ARG A 29 1.85 10.15 -8.00
C ARG A 29 1.12 8.85 -8.39
N GLY A 30 0.78 7.98 -7.43
CA GLY A 30 0.11 6.71 -7.71
C GLY A 30 -1.33 6.70 -7.24
N LYS A 31 -2.31 6.94 -8.14
CA LYS A 31 -3.75 6.98 -7.78
C LYS A 31 -4.20 5.78 -6.93
N LEU A 32 -3.85 4.57 -7.37
CA LEU A 32 -4.21 3.35 -6.63
C LEU A 32 -3.41 3.21 -5.33
N ARG A 33 -2.10 3.49 -5.34
CA ARG A 33 -1.29 3.44 -4.11
C ARG A 33 -1.80 4.38 -3.04
N MET A 34 -2.11 5.62 -3.43
CA MET A 34 -2.75 6.61 -2.58
C MET A 34 -4.11 6.11 -2.07
N PHE A 35 -4.94 5.53 -2.94
CA PHE A 35 -6.21 4.96 -2.55
C PHE A 35 -6.05 3.84 -1.51
N VAL A 36 -5.18 2.86 -1.76
CA VAL A 36 -4.90 1.77 -0.81
C VAL A 36 -4.40 2.34 0.51
N PHE A 37 -3.40 3.21 0.48
CA PHE A 37 -2.78 3.77 1.68
C PHE A 37 -3.76 4.56 2.56
N LEU A 38 -4.67 5.33 1.94
CA LEU A 38 -5.67 6.11 2.67
C LEU A 38 -6.78 5.26 3.29
N ASN A 39 -7.02 4.05 2.79
CA ASN A 39 -8.10 3.16 3.22
C ASN A 39 -7.64 1.99 4.10
N ILE A 40 -6.34 1.86 4.39
CA ILE A 40 -5.86 0.92 5.40
C ILE A 40 -6.16 1.46 6.80
N ALA A 41 -6.79 0.62 7.62
CA ALA A 41 -7.08 0.83 9.03
C ALA A 41 -6.30 -0.20 9.88
N GLU A 42 -6.71 -0.43 11.12
CA GLU A 42 -6.00 -1.33 12.03
C GLU A 42 -6.12 -2.82 11.66
N LYS A 43 -7.17 -3.21 10.93
CA LYS A 43 -7.39 -4.59 10.51
C LYS A 43 -8.06 -4.63 9.14
N THR A 44 -7.26 -4.42 8.10
CA THR A 44 -7.78 -4.34 6.72
C THR A 44 -7.26 -5.50 5.88
N MET A 45 -8.17 -6.20 5.19
CA MET A 45 -7.81 -7.20 4.19
C MET A 45 -7.67 -6.59 2.79
N PRO A 46 -6.89 -7.20 1.90
CA PRO A 46 -6.86 -6.81 0.49
C PRO A 46 -8.24 -6.83 -0.18
N SER A 47 -9.11 -7.77 0.20
CA SER A 47 -10.50 -7.85 -0.29
C SER A 47 -11.32 -6.62 0.07
N ASP A 48 -11.12 -6.06 1.26
CA ASP A 48 -11.88 -4.89 1.73
C ASP A 48 -11.56 -3.68 0.86
N ILE A 49 -10.28 -3.49 0.54
CA ILE A 49 -9.83 -2.43 -0.37
C ILE A 49 -10.39 -2.63 -1.78
N VAL A 50 -10.47 -3.86 -2.27
CA VAL A 50 -11.05 -4.17 -3.59
C VAL A 50 -12.54 -3.85 -3.62
N GLU A 51 -13.29 -4.15 -2.57
CA GLU A 51 -14.71 -3.81 -2.49
C GLU A 51 -14.92 -2.29 -2.39
N LEU A 52 -14.08 -1.56 -1.66
CA LEU A 52 -14.09 -0.09 -1.66
C LEU A 52 -13.80 0.49 -3.06
N LEU A 53 -12.86 -0.11 -3.79
CA LEU A 53 -12.53 0.31 -5.16
C LEU A 53 -13.70 0.04 -6.11
N LYS A 54 -14.36 -1.12 -5.98
CA LYS A 54 -15.57 -1.47 -6.74
C LYS A 54 -16.70 -0.47 -6.46
N GLN A 55 -16.93 -0.10 -5.21
CA GLN A 55 -17.93 0.91 -4.84
C GLN A 55 -17.61 2.27 -5.47
N LYS A 56 -16.33 2.66 -5.48
CA LYS A 56 -15.88 3.92 -6.10
C LYS A 56 -16.01 3.94 -7.62
N GLU A 57 -15.69 2.83 -8.28
CA GLU A 57 -15.65 2.74 -9.76
C GLU A 57 -16.95 2.22 -10.38
N GLY A 58 -17.90 1.77 -9.56
CA GLY A 58 -19.17 1.19 -10.00
C GLY A 58 -19.05 -0.22 -10.61
N ARG A 59 -17.85 -0.80 -10.69
CA ARG A 59 -17.61 -2.14 -11.25
C ARG A 59 -16.41 -2.83 -10.60
N LYS A 60 -16.42 -4.16 -10.61
CA LYS A 60 -15.29 -4.99 -10.16
C LYS A 60 -14.48 -5.44 -11.37
N SER A 61 -13.25 -4.95 -11.53
CA SER A 61 -12.32 -5.46 -12.55
C SER A 61 -11.58 -6.69 -12.03
N ALA A 62 -11.30 -7.65 -12.91
CA ALA A 62 -10.43 -8.79 -12.60
C ALA A 62 -9.03 -8.37 -12.16
N SER A 63 -8.56 -7.19 -12.61
CA SER A 63 -7.24 -6.66 -12.26
C SER A 63 -7.15 -6.07 -10.84
N HIS A 64 -8.26 -5.78 -10.16
CA HIS A 64 -8.26 -5.06 -8.88
C HIS A 64 -7.46 -5.79 -7.81
N TYR A 65 -7.60 -7.12 -7.68
CA TYR A 65 -6.84 -7.87 -6.68
C TYR A 65 -5.32 -7.81 -6.92
N ALA A 66 -4.88 -7.98 -8.16
CA ALA A 66 -3.45 -7.91 -8.50
C ALA A 66 -2.89 -6.50 -8.27
N GLN A 67 -3.66 -5.49 -8.64
CA GLN A 67 -3.33 -4.08 -8.47
C GLN A 67 -3.25 -3.67 -6.99
N VAL A 68 -4.24 -4.06 -6.18
CA VAL A 68 -4.27 -3.80 -4.73
C VAL A 68 -3.16 -4.55 -4.02
N SER A 69 -2.96 -5.83 -4.33
CA SER A 69 -1.88 -6.64 -3.73
C SER A 69 -0.50 -6.05 -4.03
N ARG A 70 -0.31 -5.55 -5.26
CA ARG A 70 0.91 -4.83 -5.63
C ARG A 70 1.10 -3.56 -4.80
N ALA A 71 0.07 -2.73 -4.67
CA ALA A 71 0.15 -1.51 -3.88
C ALA A 71 0.47 -1.81 -2.41
N ILE A 72 -0.13 -2.86 -1.84
CA ILE A 72 0.16 -3.32 -0.48
C ILE A 72 1.64 -3.71 -0.33
N GLN A 73 2.16 -4.55 -1.23
CA GLN A 73 3.58 -4.95 -1.19
C GLN A 73 4.51 -3.74 -1.30
N GLU A 74 4.21 -2.80 -2.20
CA GLU A 74 5.01 -1.60 -2.39
C GLU A 74 5.02 -0.70 -1.13
N LEU A 75 3.91 -0.65 -0.38
CA LEU A 75 3.80 0.10 0.88
C LEU A 75 4.45 -0.64 2.06
N GLU A 76 4.34 -1.96 2.11
CA GLU A 76 4.92 -2.81 3.17
C GLU A 76 6.44 -2.80 3.12
N VAL A 77 7.03 -2.89 1.93
CA VAL A 77 8.49 -2.81 1.74
C VAL A 77 9.07 -1.45 2.16
N LEU A 78 8.24 -0.39 2.17
CA LEU A 78 8.61 0.94 2.65
C LEU A 78 8.32 1.16 4.14
N ASP A 79 7.93 0.11 4.87
CA ASP A 79 7.55 0.16 6.28
C ASP A 79 6.43 1.17 6.57
N LEU A 80 5.52 1.39 5.61
CA LEU A 80 4.35 2.26 5.80
C LEU A 80 3.14 1.47 6.31
N ILE A 81 3.09 0.19 6.01
CA ILE A 81 2.09 -0.75 6.50
C ILE A 81 2.79 -2.05 6.90
N ALA A 82 2.14 -2.84 7.76
CA ALA A 82 2.65 -4.13 8.19
C ALA A 82 1.54 -5.18 8.19
N CYS A 83 1.87 -6.40 7.73
CA CYS A 83 1.02 -7.57 7.90
C CYS A 83 0.98 -8.01 9.37
N ILE A 84 -0.23 -8.16 9.92
CA ILE A 84 -0.47 -8.50 11.33
C ILE A 84 -0.29 -10.01 11.56
N ASN A 85 -0.71 -10.82 10.59
CA ASN A 85 -0.68 -12.28 10.64
C ASN A 85 0.17 -12.85 9.47
N PRO A 86 1.50 -12.60 9.45
CA PRO A 86 2.36 -12.98 8.33
C PRO A 86 2.46 -14.50 8.10
N LYS A 87 2.20 -15.31 9.14
CA LYS A 87 2.20 -16.77 9.07
C LYS A 87 1.05 -17.32 8.22
N GLU A 88 -0.04 -16.56 8.10
CA GLU A 88 -1.20 -16.97 7.32
C GLU A 88 -0.97 -16.76 5.82
N LYS A 89 -1.33 -17.76 5.01
CA LYS A 89 -1.26 -17.68 3.55
C LYS A 89 -2.48 -16.95 2.96
N THR A 90 -3.62 -17.06 3.62
CA THR A 90 -4.90 -16.45 3.23
C THR A 90 -5.47 -15.64 4.39
N GLY A 91 -6.29 -14.63 4.10
CA GLY A 91 -6.89 -13.81 5.16
C GLY A 91 -5.87 -12.92 5.89
N ARG A 92 -4.88 -12.40 5.17
CA ARG A 92 -3.90 -11.46 5.73
C ARG A 92 -4.55 -10.12 6.06
N PHE A 93 -4.29 -9.62 7.26
CA PHE A 93 -4.68 -8.30 7.72
C PHE A 93 -3.46 -7.38 7.74
N TYR A 94 -3.68 -6.14 7.32
CA TYR A 94 -2.66 -5.10 7.29
C TYR A 94 -3.09 -3.93 8.18
N LYS A 95 -2.09 -3.26 8.75
CA LYS A 95 -2.24 -2.02 9.51
C LYS A 95 -1.19 -1.00 9.13
N LEU A 96 -1.46 0.27 9.44
CA LEU A 96 -0.44 1.33 9.35
C LEU A 96 0.63 1.11 10.43
N THR A 97 1.88 1.36 10.07
CA THR A 97 2.99 1.48 11.02
C THR A 97 2.98 2.89 11.65
N LYS A 98 3.88 3.13 12.62
CA LYS A 98 4.08 4.48 13.16
C LYS A 98 4.43 5.48 12.06
N GLN A 99 5.41 5.14 11.22
CA GLN A 99 5.80 5.95 10.06
C GLN A 99 4.63 6.14 9.08
N GLY A 100 3.86 5.08 8.81
CA GLY A 100 2.68 5.17 7.95
C GLY A 100 1.61 6.13 8.48
N MET A 101 1.39 6.16 9.80
CA MET A 101 0.46 7.10 10.41
C MET A 101 0.92 8.55 10.25
N ASP A 102 2.22 8.82 10.47
CA ASP A 102 2.80 10.16 10.31
C ASP A 102 2.68 10.64 8.85
N VAL A 103 3.07 9.80 7.89
CA VAL A 103 2.93 10.10 6.45
C VAL A 103 1.46 10.30 6.05
N ARG A 104 0.53 9.50 6.58
CA ARG A 104 -0.91 9.65 6.29
C ARG A 104 -1.46 10.96 6.84
N LYS A 105 -0.99 11.41 8.00
CA LYS A 105 -1.38 12.70 8.58
C LYS A 105 -0.93 13.85 7.68
N GLU A 106 0.29 13.79 7.15
CA GLU A 106 0.82 14.80 6.22
C GLU A 106 0.11 14.77 4.86
N LEU A 107 -0.34 13.61 4.38
CA LEU A 107 -1.11 13.54 3.12
C LEU A 107 -2.49 14.20 3.17
N LYS A 108 -3.11 14.25 4.36
CA LYS A 108 -4.45 14.83 4.56
C LYS A 108 -4.42 16.34 4.85
N ARG A 109 -3.23 16.90 5.04
CA ARG A 109 -3.01 18.34 5.20
C ARG A 109 -2.94 19.02 3.84
#